data_AF-A0A8H3U9E2-F1
#
_entry.id   AF-A0A8H3U9E2-F1
#
_cell.length_a   1.000
_cell.length_b   1.000
_cell.length_c   1.000
_cell.angle_alpha   90.00
_cell.angle_beta   90.00
_cell.angle_gamma   90.00
#
_symmetry.space_group_name_H-M   'P 1'
#
loop_
_entity.id
_entity.type
_entity.pdbx_description
1 polymer ?
#
loop_
_entity_poly.entity_id
_entity_poly.type
_entity_poly.pdbx_seq_one_letter_code
_entity_poly.pdbx_strand_id
1 'polypeptide(L)'
;MSPILSTFARCAGRPGLARAGLARAATLQQVRHITTPQGESIQAQREAAAKESAPSHASSSTRHDRPQGAHQPRKPVTQCLLARRASQSLPLASRRAFSVTSSRSRNHHFDTLKFVQKLKDEGFTEDQAVALMKVLNDVIEESIQNLTRTMVLREDQEKVTYTQKVDFAKLRSELLNTDATESSLTRATHERLMNELGKINSRLRDEVQRTQASVRLDLNLEKGRIREEANVQELKIKETETRIEQETAVLRERLEAVKFSTLQWLIGVCTGTAALLLGAWRLLM
;
A
#
# COMPACT_ATOMS: atom_id res chain seq x y z
N MET A 1 -8.22 52.17 7.95
CA MET A 1 -7.60 53.26 7.17
C MET A 1 -6.26 52.74 6.69
N SER A 2 -5.98 52.82 5.39
CA SER A 2 -4.62 52.64 4.83
C SER A 2 -3.84 53.96 4.93
N PRO A 3 -2.49 53.99 4.85
CA PRO A 3 -1.74 53.85 3.59
C PRO A 3 -0.75 52.64 3.60
N ILE A 4 -0.17 52.10 2.51
CA ILE A 4 0.06 52.47 1.09
C ILE A 4 1.45 53.09 0.80
N LEU A 5 2.21 52.43 -0.11
CA LEU A 5 3.51 52.83 -0.74
C LEU A 5 4.73 52.91 0.22
N SER A 6 6.01 52.87 -0.20
CA SER A 6 6.72 52.78 -1.51
C SER A 6 8.21 52.35 -1.28
N THR A 7 9.12 52.09 -2.24
CA THR A 7 9.13 51.48 -3.61
C THR A 7 10.61 51.34 -4.07
N PHE A 8 10.99 50.26 -4.81
CA PHE A 8 12.32 50.03 -5.46
C PHE A 8 13.52 49.83 -4.48
N ALA A 9 14.75 49.36 -4.82
CA ALA A 9 15.47 48.94 -6.05
C ALA A 9 16.69 48.03 -5.66
N ARG A 10 17.54 47.41 -6.51
CA ARG A 10 17.47 46.90 -7.91
C ARG A 10 18.79 46.15 -8.26
N CYS A 11 18.71 44.92 -8.81
CA CYS A 11 19.71 44.16 -9.62
C CYS A 11 21.13 43.78 -9.10
N ALA A 12 21.44 42.49 -9.30
CA ALA A 12 22.66 41.89 -9.89
C ALA A 12 24.07 42.00 -9.23
N GLY A 13 24.82 40.88 -9.20
CA GLY A 13 26.23 40.86 -8.75
C GLY A 13 26.86 39.47 -8.52
N ARG A 14 27.21 38.74 -9.59
CA ARG A 14 28.23 37.66 -9.65
C ARG A 14 29.14 37.98 -10.86
N PRO A 15 30.39 37.50 -10.99
CA PRO A 15 31.01 36.35 -10.28
C PRO A 15 32.49 36.55 -9.81
N GLY A 16 33.10 35.50 -9.25
CA GLY A 16 34.45 35.09 -9.72
C GLY A 16 35.65 35.11 -8.74
N LEU A 17 36.51 34.11 -8.92
CA LEU A 17 37.95 34.01 -8.60
C LEU A 17 38.48 34.28 -7.16
N ALA A 18 39.08 33.24 -6.57
CA ALA A 18 40.47 33.29 -6.06
C ALA A 18 41.06 31.86 -5.98
N ARG A 19 42.38 31.70 -6.23
CA ARG A 19 43.17 30.46 -6.01
C ARG A 19 44.44 30.80 -5.23
N ALA A 20 44.63 30.21 -4.05
CA ALA A 20 45.91 30.08 -3.34
C ALA A 20 45.74 29.10 -2.16
N GLY A 21 46.65 28.15 -1.86
CA GLY A 21 47.76 27.66 -2.67
C GLY A 21 49.16 28.02 -2.18
N LEU A 22 49.55 27.61 -0.96
CA LEU A 22 50.94 27.51 -0.48
C LEU A 22 50.98 26.64 0.80
N ALA A 23 52.14 26.16 1.28
CA ALA A 23 52.90 25.00 0.78
C ALA A 23 53.93 24.53 1.82
N ARG A 24 54.17 23.20 1.93
CA ARG A 24 55.41 22.57 2.49
C ARG A 24 55.70 22.87 3.99
N ALA A 25 56.63 22.21 4.70
CA ALA A 25 57.55 21.08 4.47
C ALA A 25 57.77 20.36 5.83
N ALA A 26 58.51 19.26 6.04
CA ALA A 26 58.95 18.08 5.28
C ALA A 26 60.21 17.50 6.00
N THR A 27 60.14 16.26 6.48
CA THR A 27 61.28 15.37 6.88
C THR A 27 60.70 13.94 6.81
N LEU A 28 61.07 13.00 5.92
CA LEU A 28 62.38 12.51 5.42
C LEU A 28 63.28 11.87 6.48
N GLN A 29 63.23 10.53 6.57
CA GLN A 29 64.33 9.60 6.22
C GLN A 29 63.72 8.17 6.06
N GLN A 30 63.72 7.48 4.90
CA GLN A 30 64.81 6.69 4.26
C GLN A 30 65.25 5.47 5.14
N VAL A 31 65.37 4.20 4.70
CA VAL A 31 65.66 3.56 3.39
C VAL A 31 64.98 2.16 3.23
N ARG A 32 64.46 1.87 2.01
CA ARG A 32 64.34 0.61 1.18
C ARG A 32 64.74 -0.78 1.77
N HIS A 33 64.27 -1.95 1.26
CA HIS A 33 64.20 -2.43 -0.14
C HIS A 33 63.29 -3.68 -0.36
N ILE A 34 62.62 -3.77 -1.54
CA ILE A 34 62.25 -5.00 -2.33
C ILE A 34 61.23 -5.98 -1.65
N THR A 35 60.20 -6.59 -2.29
CA THR A 35 59.84 -6.92 -3.70
C THR A 35 58.42 -6.45 -4.11
N THR A 36 57.96 -6.78 -5.33
CA THR A 36 56.65 -6.45 -5.95
C THR A 36 55.86 -7.72 -6.33
N PRO A 37 54.69 -7.68 -7.04
CA PRO A 37 53.38 -7.21 -6.55
C PRO A 37 52.18 -8.14 -6.89
N GLN A 38 51.06 -8.09 -6.16
CA GLN A 38 49.75 -8.63 -6.61
C GLN A 38 48.57 -8.12 -5.76
N GLY A 39 47.37 -7.93 -6.36
CA GLY A 39 46.10 -8.17 -5.63
C GLY A 39 44.99 -7.12 -5.55
N GLU A 40 45.09 -5.89 -6.09
CA GLU A 40 43.99 -4.89 -5.98
C GLU A 40 43.24 -4.62 -7.30
N SER A 41 42.14 -5.34 -7.59
CA SER A 41 41.08 -4.87 -8.52
C SER A 41 39.83 -5.81 -8.63
N ILE A 42 38.91 -5.81 -7.64
CA ILE A 42 37.54 -6.34 -7.85
C ILE A 42 36.49 -5.40 -7.23
N GLN A 43 36.42 -4.14 -7.71
CA GLN A 43 35.26 -3.29 -7.45
C GLN A 43 34.98 -2.23 -8.55
N ALA A 44 35.33 -2.54 -9.80
CA ALA A 44 35.14 -1.65 -10.95
C ALA A 44 34.84 -2.40 -12.26
N GLN A 45 33.79 -3.23 -12.28
CA GLN A 45 33.33 -3.90 -13.51
C GLN A 45 31.80 -4.09 -13.56
N ARG A 46 31.10 -2.96 -13.63
CA ARG A 46 29.77 -2.83 -14.25
C ARG A 46 29.86 -1.69 -15.28
N GLU A 47 28.97 -1.74 -16.27
CA GLU A 47 28.77 -0.72 -17.32
C GLU A 47 29.89 -0.56 -18.38
N ALA A 48 29.89 -1.47 -19.38
CA ALA A 48 30.19 -1.12 -20.78
C ALA A 48 29.71 -2.22 -21.75
N ALA A 49 28.92 -1.83 -22.76
CA ALA A 49 28.57 -2.58 -23.99
C ALA A 49 27.84 -3.96 -23.86
N ALA A 50 27.04 -4.42 -24.84
CA ALA A 50 26.24 -3.70 -25.84
C ALA A 50 25.15 -4.62 -26.44
N LYS A 51 24.04 -4.02 -26.86
CA LYS A 51 23.21 -4.36 -28.05
C LYS A 51 22.75 -5.80 -28.37
N GLU A 52 21.42 -5.88 -28.61
CA GLU A 52 20.81 -6.40 -29.86
C GLU A 52 20.61 -7.91 -30.07
N SER A 53 19.41 -8.40 -29.70
CA SER A 53 18.53 -9.20 -30.59
C SER A 53 17.18 -9.51 -29.90
N ALA A 54 16.17 -9.83 -30.70
CA ALA A 54 14.87 -10.38 -30.28
C ALA A 54 14.57 -11.63 -31.13
N PRO A 55 13.63 -12.50 -30.72
CA PRO A 55 12.26 -12.28 -31.18
C PRO A 55 11.15 -12.58 -30.14
N SER A 56 9.93 -12.29 -30.57
CA SER A 56 8.66 -12.37 -29.84
C SER A 56 8.18 -13.78 -29.46
N HIS A 57 7.41 -13.88 -28.37
CA HIS A 57 6.10 -14.54 -28.39
C HIS A 57 5.07 -13.70 -27.62
N ALA A 58 3.79 -13.80 -27.98
CA ALA A 58 2.76 -12.85 -27.57
C ALA A 58 1.85 -13.35 -26.43
N SER A 59 1.30 -12.41 -25.67
CA SER A 59 0.09 -12.61 -24.86
C SER A 59 -0.62 -11.26 -24.66
N SER A 60 -1.93 -11.23 -24.87
CA SER A 60 -2.74 -10.02 -24.93
C SER A 60 -3.38 -9.67 -23.58
N SER A 61 -3.35 -8.39 -23.20
CA SER A 61 -4.34 -7.83 -22.28
C SER A 61 -4.49 -6.32 -22.48
N THR A 62 -5.73 -5.84 -22.43
CA THR A 62 -6.13 -4.49 -22.83
C THR A 62 -5.85 -3.45 -21.73
N ARG A 63 -5.30 -2.29 -22.09
CA ARG A 63 -5.27 -1.11 -21.20
C ARG A 63 -6.37 -0.13 -21.59
N HIS A 64 -7.13 0.34 -20.61
CA HIS A 64 -7.87 1.59 -20.68
C HIS A 64 -7.06 2.68 -19.98
N ASP A 65 -6.89 3.83 -20.65
CA ASP A 65 -6.19 4.99 -20.10
C ASP A 65 -7.15 5.95 -19.39
N ARG A 66 -6.74 6.50 -18.24
CA ARG A 66 -7.30 7.72 -17.67
C ARG A 66 -6.31 8.39 -16.69
N PRO A 67 -5.98 9.68 -16.88
CA PRO A 67 -4.96 10.35 -16.07
C PRO A 67 -5.45 10.78 -14.68
N GLN A 68 -4.49 10.95 -13.77
CA GLN A 68 -4.69 11.56 -12.45
C GLN A 68 -4.73 13.10 -12.54
N GLY A 69 -5.42 13.76 -11.60
CA GLY A 69 -5.43 15.22 -11.51
C GLY A 69 -5.88 15.77 -10.16
N ALA A 70 -5.14 16.78 -9.67
CA ALA A 70 -5.46 17.72 -8.58
C ALA A 70 -5.87 17.16 -7.20
N HIS A 71 -4.92 17.17 -6.25
CA HIS A 71 -5.23 17.22 -4.81
C HIS A 71 -5.64 18.63 -4.38
N GLN A 72 -6.69 18.76 -3.57
CA GLN A 72 -6.89 19.90 -2.65
C GLN A 72 -7.67 19.41 -1.41
N PRO A 73 -7.30 19.81 -0.17
CA PRO A 73 -7.82 19.18 1.03
C PRO A 73 -9.18 19.73 1.47
N ARG A 74 -10.05 18.85 2.00
CA ARG A 74 -11.25 19.23 2.77
C ARG A 74 -11.07 18.87 4.25
N LYS A 75 -11.45 19.81 5.13
CA LYS A 75 -11.36 19.67 6.59
C LYS A 75 -12.53 18.82 7.13
N PRO A 76 -12.38 18.12 8.25
CA PRO A 76 -13.51 17.51 8.94
C PRO A 76 -14.44 18.59 9.51
N VAL A 77 -15.75 18.34 9.47
CA VAL A 77 -16.75 19.13 10.22
C VAL A 77 -17.28 18.26 11.35
N THR A 78 -16.81 18.53 12.56
CA THR A 78 -17.22 17.80 13.76
C THR A 78 -18.67 18.13 14.11
N GLN A 79 -19.43 17.10 14.50
CA GLN A 79 -20.76 17.22 15.08
C GLN A 79 -20.72 18.10 16.34
N CYS A 80 -21.67 19.01 16.49
CA CYS A 80 -21.91 19.72 17.74
C CYS A 80 -23.40 19.68 18.07
N LEU A 81 -23.73 19.44 19.34
CA LEU A 81 -25.09 19.17 19.80
C LEU A 81 -25.56 20.24 20.81
N LEU A 82 -26.88 20.36 20.93
CA LEU A 82 -27.65 21.05 21.98
C LEU A 82 -27.86 22.58 21.92
N ALA A 83 -29.07 22.91 22.39
CA ALA A 83 -29.45 24.12 23.11
C ALA A 83 -29.42 25.50 22.40
N ARG A 84 -30.53 25.82 21.71
CA ARG A 84 -31.27 27.05 22.07
C ARG A 84 -32.78 26.89 21.92
N ARG A 85 -33.50 27.08 23.03
CA ARG A 85 -34.97 27.08 23.10
C ARG A 85 -35.48 28.44 22.59
N ALA A 86 -36.25 28.44 21.51
CA ALA A 86 -36.88 29.64 20.97
C ALA A 86 -38.35 29.35 20.65
N SER A 87 -39.26 29.98 21.39
CA SER A 87 -40.70 29.82 21.22
C SER A 87 -41.21 30.64 20.03
N GLN A 88 -41.55 29.97 18.93
CA GLN A 88 -42.33 30.57 17.85
C GLN A 88 -43.47 29.63 17.45
N SER A 89 -44.68 29.96 17.91
CA SER A 89 -45.93 29.36 17.47
C SER A 89 -46.33 29.93 16.10
N LEU A 90 -46.15 29.16 15.04
CA LEU A 90 -46.68 29.43 13.70
C LEU A 90 -47.33 28.15 13.14
N PRO A 91 -48.29 28.26 12.22
CA PRO A 91 -49.63 27.80 12.56
C PRO A 91 -49.93 26.37 12.11
N LEU A 92 -51.03 25.85 12.63
CA LEU A 92 -51.68 24.62 12.16
C LEU A 92 -51.89 24.72 10.64
N ALA A 93 -51.04 24.04 9.87
CA ALA A 93 -50.94 24.25 8.42
C ALA A 93 -52.27 23.88 7.75
N SER A 94 -52.94 24.90 7.20
CA SER A 94 -54.30 24.83 6.64
C SER A 94 -54.57 23.50 5.94
N ARG A 95 -55.54 22.74 6.47
CA ARG A 95 -56.01 21.46 5.94
C ARG A 95 -56.54 21.68 4.52
N ARG A 96 -55.66 21.64 3.51
CA ARG A 96 -56.00 21.86 2.10
C ARG A 96 -56.94 20.74 1.66
N ALA A 97 -58.24 21.01 1.73
CA ALA A 97 -59.27 20.21 1.10
C ALA A 97 -59.08 20.34 -0.42
N PHE A 98 -58.32 19.41 -1.01
CA PHE A 98 -58.12 19.31 -2.45
C PHE A 98 -59.39 18.77 -3.13
N SER A 99 -60.49 19.52 -3.01
CA SER A 99 -61.73 19.26 -3.74
C SER A 99 -61.58 19.70 -5.19
N VAL A 100 -60.87 18.89 -5.98
CA VAL A 100 -60.93 18.99 -7.44
C VAL A 100 -62.30 18.45 -7.86
N THR A 101 -63.01 19.22 -8.68
CA THR A 101 -64.44 19.12 -8.97
C THR A 101 -65.34 19.15 -7.73
N SER A 102 -65.92 20.32 -7.45
CA SER A 102 -67.23 20.40 -6.80
C SER A 102 -68.20 19.47 -7.52
N SER A 103 -68.87 18.56 -6.80
CA SER A 103 -69.84 17.66 -7.42
C SER A 103 -71.06 18.44 -7.92
N ARG A 104 -71.04 18.82 -9.21
CA ARG A 104 -72.28 19.17 -9.91
C ARG A 104 -73.02 17.86 -10.11
N SER A 105 -73.96 17.58 -9.21
CA SER A 105 -75.08 16.69 -9.45
C SER A 105 -75.93 17.25 -10.60
N ARG A 106 -75.42 17.11 -11.83
CA ARG A 106 -76.22 17.20 -13.04
C ARG A 106 -77.09 15.96 -13.04
N ASN A 107 -78.22 16.08 -12.34
CA ASN A 107 -79.31 15.12 -12.42
C ASN A 107 -79.82 15.12 -13.87
N HIS A 108 -79.20 14.31 -14.72
CA HIS A 108 -79.63 14.06 -16.09
C HIS A 108 -80.85 13.14 -16.04
N HIS A 109 -81.94 13.61 -15.44
CA HIS A 109 -83.24 12.96 -15.51
C HIS A 109 -83.67 13.01 -16.98
N PHE A 110 -83.68 11.85 -17.64
CA PHE A 110 -84.07 11.73 -19.03
C PHE A 110 -85.59 11.89 -19.16
N ASP A 111 -86.01 13.06 -19.63
CA ASP A 111 -87.42 13.43 -19.74
C ASP A 111 -88.05 12.81 -21.00
N THR A 112 -88.50 11.56 -20.83
CA THR A 112 -89.10 10.74 -21.89
C THR A 112 -90.33 11.40 -22.53
N LEU A 113 -91.13 12.14 -21.74
CA LEU A 113 -92.32 12.84 -22.23
C LEU A 113 -91.96 14.03 -23.12
N LYS A 114 -91.02 14.89 -22.70
CA LYS A 114 -90.54 16.00 -23.55
C LYS A 114 -89.83 15.51 -24.81
N PHE A 115 -89.14 14.37 -24.75
CA PHE A 115 -88.51 13.76 -25.92
C PHE A 115 -89.55 13.26 -26.93
N VAL A 116 -90.57 12.52 -26.48
CA VAL A 116 -91.69 12.09 -27.33
C VAL A 116 -92.47 13.29 -27.91
N GLN A 117 -92.72 14.32 -27.10
CA GLN A 117 -93.46 15.50 -27.56
C GLN A 117 -92.71 16.25 -28.67
N LYS A 118 -91.39 16.48 -28.52
CA LYS A 118 -90.57 17.07 -29.59
C LYS A 118 -90.58 16.26 -30.89
N LEU A 119 -90.58 14.94 -30.81
CA LEU A 119 -90.66 14.09 -32.01
C LEU A 119 -92.02 14.23 -32.71
N LYS A 120 -93.13 14.39 -31.98
CA LYS A 120 -94.43 14.75 -32.58
C LYS A 120 -94.39 16.14 -33.22
N ASP A 121 -93.77 17.12 -32.57
CA ASP A 121 -93.64 18.49 -33.09
C ASP A 121 -92.81 18.54 -34.40
N GLU A 122 -91.84 17.64 -34.57
CA GLU A 122 -91.07 17.44 -35.82
C GLU A 122 -91.72 16.45 -36.80
N GLY A 123 -92.97 16.02 -36.57
CA GLY A 123 -93.81 15.30 -37.53
C GLY A 123 -93.79 13.77 -37.47
N PHE A 124 -93.16 13.15 -36.46
CA PHE A 124 -93.24 11.70 -36.24
C PHE A 124 -94.60 11.30 -35.65
N THR A 125 -95.08 10.10 -35.95
CA THR A 125 -96.29 9.57 -35.28
C THR A 125 -96.01 9.23 -33.81
N GLU A 126 -97.04 9.21 -32.99
CA GLU A 126 -96.93 8.91 -31.55
C GLU A 126 -96.23 7.58 -31.29
N ASP A 127 -96.62 6.51 -31.99
CA ASP A 127 -96.02 5.18 -31.83
C ASP A 127 -94.54 5.16 -32.24
N GLN A 128 -94.16 5.90 -33.30
CA GLN A 128 -92.78 6.02 -33.74
C GLN A 128 -91.93 6.79 -32.73
N ALA A 129 -92.45 7.90 -32.19
CA ALA A 129 -91.79 8.69 -31.17
C ALA A 129 -91.58 7.89 -29.87
N VAL A 130 -92.60 7.12 -29.45
CA VAL A 130 -92.53 6.23 -28.28
C VAL A 130 -91.58 5.05 -28.51
N ALA A 131 -91.51 4.49 -29.73
CA ALA A 131 -90.56 3.43 -30.06
C ALA A 131 -89.11 3.93 -30.03
N LEU A 132 -88.83 5.09 -30.64
CA LEU A 132 -87.49 5.69 -30.66
C LEU A 132 -87.02 6.10 -29.24
N MET A 133 -87.95 6.58 -28.41
CA MET A 133 -87.69 6.90 -26.99
C MET A 133 -87.24 5.67 -26.19
N LYS A 134 -87.85 4.50 -26.42
CA LYS A 134 -87.45 3.23 -25.75
C LYS A 134 -86.03 2.82 -26.14
N VAL A 135 -85.74 2.75 -27.45
CA VAL A 135 -84.39 2.39 -27.95
C VAL A 135 -83.32 3.33 -27.42
N LEU A 136 -83.60 4.65 -27.35
CA LEU A 136 -82.64 5.61 -26.79
C LEU A 136 -82.46 5.43 -25.27
N ASN A 137 -83.52 5.11 -24.54
CA ASN A 137 -83.45 4.81 -23.11
C ASN A 137 -82.60 3.57 -22.82
N ASP A 138 -82.75 2.50 -23.62
CA ASP A 138 -81.97 1.26 -23.48
C ASP A 138 -80.47 1.51 -23.72
N VAL A 139 -80.12 2.29 -24.74
CA VAL A 139 -78.73 2.71 -25.03
C VAL A 139 -78.15 3.63 -23.93
N ILE A 140 -78.97 4.52 -23.37
CA ILE A 140 -78.57 5.38 -22.25
C ILE A 140 -78.30 4.54 -20.99
N GLU A 141 -79.15 3.57 -20.67
CA GLU A 141 -78.98 2.68 -19.52
C GLU A 141 -77.72 1.80 -19.68
N GLU A 142 -77.49 1.19 -20.85
CA GLU A 142 -76.26 0.46 -21.14
C GLU A 142 -75.01 1.36 -20.99
N SER A 143 -75.07 2.59 -21.50
CA SER A 143 -73.98 3.57 -21.40
C SER A 143 -73.69 3.96 -19.94
N ILE A 144 -74.73 4.24 -19.15
CA ILE A 144 -74.61 4.57 -17.72
C ILE A 144 -74.03 3.40 -16.94
N GLN A 145 -74.47 2.16 -17.20
CA GLN A 145 -73.89 0.98 -16.56
C GLN A 145 -72.42 0.76 -16.95
N ASN A 146 -72.06 0.94 -18.23
CA ASN A 146 -70.68 0.79 -18.70
C ASN A 146 -69.73 1.85 -18.08
N LEU A 147 -70.19 3.10 -17.99
CA LEU A 147 -69.49 4.16 -17.27
C LEU A 147 -69.37 3.84 -15.77
N THR A 148 -70.45 3.41 -15.13
CA THR A 148 -70.45 3.10 -13.68
C THR A 148 -69.55 1.91 -13.34
N ARG A 149 -69.44 0.91 -14.22
CA ARG A 149 -68.50 -0.23 -14.09
C ARG A 149 -67.02 0.17 -14.09
N THR A 150 -66.67 1.34 -14.62
CA THR A 150 -65.28 1.84 -14.72
C THR A 150 -65.00 3.02 -13.78
N MET A 151 -66.02 3.54 -13.09
CA MET A 151 -65.87 4.60 -12.08
C MET A 151 -65.68 4.01 -10.68
N VAL A 152 -64.87 4.68 -9.86
CA VAL A 152 -64.61 4.32 -8.46
C VAL A 152 -65.23 5.37 -7.54
N LEU A 153 -65.89 4.94 -6.46
CA LEU A 153 -66.44 5.84 -5.46
C LEU A 153 -65.30 6.62 -4.77
N ARG A 154 -65.46 7.93 -4.55
CA ARG A 154 -64.41 8.74 -3.92
C ARG A 154 -64.05 8.28 -2.50
N GLU A 155 -65.00 7.70 -1.77
CA GLU A 155 -64.73 7.10 -0.46
C GLU A 155 -63.70 5.96 -0.57
N ASP A 156 -63.84 5.07 -1.56
CA ASP A 156 -62.92 3.95 -1.75
C ASP A 156 -61.59 4.39 -2.36
N GLN A 157 -61.61 5.40 -3.24
CA GLN A 157 -60.38 6.07 -3.70
C GLN A 157 -59.61 6.68 -2.52
N GLU A 158 -60.30 7.34 -1.58
CA GLU A 158 -59.70 7.93 -0.38
C GLU A 158 -59.19 6.86 0.60
N LYS A 159 -59.93 5.76 0.80
CA LYS A 159 -59.47 4.59 1.59
C LYS A 159 -58.16 4.02 1.01
N VAL A 160 -58.14 3.65 -0.27
CA VAL A 160 -56.94 3.09 -0.93
C VAL A 160 -55.77 4.07 -0.85
N THR A 161 -56.02 5.36 -1.09
CA THR A 161 -55.02 6.43 -0.96
C THR A 161 -54.50 6.59 0.48
N TYR A 162 -55.33 6.32 1.49
CA TYR A 162 -54.92 6.34 2.90
C TYR A 162 -54.05 5.13 3.25
N THR A 163 -54.50 3.91 2.92
CA THR A 163 -53.74 2.67 3.18
C THR A 163 -52.36 2.75 2.53
N GLN A 164 -52.29 3.14 1.25
CA GLN A 164 -51.04 3.30 0.52
C GLN A 164 -50.06 4.30 1.20
N LYS A 165 -50.58 5.38 1.82
CA LYS A 165 -49.75 6.34 2.58
C LYS A 165 -49.24 5.76 3.89
N VAL A 166 -50.04 4.95 4.59
CA VAL A 166 -49.62 4.24 5.80
C VAL A 166 -48.57 3.19 5.45
N ASP A 167 -48.75 2.43 4.36
CA ASP A 167 -47.79 1.44 3.88
C ASP A 167 -46.46 2.09 3.48
N PHE A 168 -46.48 3.20 2.73
CA PHE A 168 -45.25 3.95 2.44
C PHE A 168 -44.58 4.53 3.69
N ALA A 169 -45.34 4.96 4.70
CA ALA A 169 -44.77 5.43 5.96
C ALA A 169 -44.11 4.28 6.74
N LYS A 170 -44.75 3.10 6.77
CA LYS A 170 -44.23 1.87 7.39
C LYS A 170 -42.96 1.38 6.68
N LEU A 171 -43.01 1.18 5.37
CA LEU A 171 -41.87 0.76 4.54
C LEU A 171 -40.69 1.73 4.69
N ARG A 172 -40.94 3.04 4.76
CA ARG A 172 -39.90 4.04 5.03
C ARG A 172 -39.29 3.89 6.42
N SER A 173 -40.10 3.60 7.44
CA SER A 173 -39.61 3.38 8.81
C SER A 173 -38.80 2.08 8.92
N GLU A 174 -39.23 1.02 8.25
CA GLU A 174 -38.51 -0.27 8.18
C GLU A 174 -37.19 -0.11 7.42
N LEU A 175 -37.19 0.56 6.27
CA LEU A 175 -35.97 0.88 5.50
C LEU A 175 -34.97 1.69 6.31
N LEU A 176 -35.41 2.77 6.98
CA LEU A 176 -34.53 3.60 7.81
C LEU A 176 -33.99 2.84 9.04
N ASN A 177 -34.77 1.91 9.60
CA ASN A 177 -34.30 1.07 10.70
C ASN A 177 -33.25 0.06 10.22
N THR A 178 -33.46 -0.59 9.08
CA THR A 178 -32.51 -1.54 8.49
C THR A 178 -31.22 -0.85 8.04
N ASP A 179 -31.30 0.30 7.35
CA ASP A 179 -30.14 1.11 6.97
C ASP A 179 -29.32 1.52 8.20
N ALA A 180 -29.99 1.95 9.29
CA ALA A 180 -29.32 2.28 10.54
C ALA A 180 -28.64 1.06 11.22
N THR A 181 -29.29 -0.11 11.25
CA THR A 181 -28.69 -1.31 11.86
C THR A 181 -27.55 -1.85 11.02
N GLU A 182 -27.71 -1.97 9.70
CA GLU A 182 -26.65 -2.42 8.77
C GLU A 182 -25.45 -1.46 8.81
N SER A 183 -25.67 -0.15 8.73
CA SER A 183 -24.61 0.86 8.84
C SER A 183 -23.86 0.77 10.18
N SER A 184 -24.57 0.55 11.29
CA SER A 184 -23.95 0.34 12.60
C SER A 184 -23.13 -0.97 12.69
N LEU A 185 -23.61 -2.05 12.06
CA LEU A 185 -22.94 -3.35 12.02
C LEU A 185 -21.69 -3.32 11.13
N THR A 186 -21.78 -2.72 9.94
CA THR A 186 -20.64 -2.50 9.05
C THR A 186 -19.58 -1.62 9.70
N ARG A 187 -20.00 -0.60 10.46
CA ARG A 187 -19.07 0.22 11.24
C ARG A 187 -18.39 -0.58 12.36
N ALA A 188 -19.15 -1.35 13.14
CA ALA A 188 -18.62 -2.16 14.25
C ALA A 188 -17.66 -3.26 13.75
N THR A 189 -17.97 -3.90 12.61
CA THR A 189 -17.07 -4.88 11.99
C THR A 189 -15.83 -4.22 11.38
N HIS A 190 -15.94 -3.03 10.76
CA HIS A 190 -14.78 -2.27 10.29
C HIS A 190 -13.86 -1.83 11.44
N GLU A 191 -14.41 -1.28 12.52
CA GLU A 191 -13.63 -0.89 13.71
C GLU A 191 -12.98 -2.12 14.38
N ARG A 192 -13.66 -3.27 14.42
CA ARG A 192 -13.07 -4.54 14.86
C ARG A 192 -11.90 -4.99 13.96
N LEU A 193 -12.08 -5.00 12.65
CA LEU A 193 -11.04 -5.43 11.69
C LEU A 193 -9.82 -4.51 11.74
N MET A 194 -10.01 -3.21 11.93
CA MET A 194 -8.90 -2.25 12.14
C MET A 194 -8.11 -2.56 13.43
N ASN A 195 -8.80 -2.93 14.51
CA ASN A 195 -8.17 -3.34 15.77
C ASN A 195 -7.42 -4.68 15.64
N GLU A 196 -7.95 -5.64 14.88
CA GLU A 196 -7.30 -6.93 14.61
C GLU A 196 -6.07 -6.74 13.67
N LEU A 197 -6.19 -5.91 12.64
CA LEU A 197 -5.08 -5.50 11.76
C LEU A 197 -3.94 -4.83 12.56
N GLY A 198 -4.27 -3.90 13.48
CA GLY A 198 -3.30 -3.25 14.35
C GLY A 198 -2.55 -4.24 15.26
N LYS A 199 -3.28 -5.20 15.86
CA LYS A 199 -2.70 -6.27 16.70
C LYS A 199 -1.74 -7.17 15.90
N ILE A 200 -2.12 -7.57 14.68
CA ILE A 200 -1.27 -8.39 13.81
C ILE A 200 -0.02 -7.59 13.37
N ASN A 201 -0.19 -6.30 13.03
CA ASN A 201 0.93 -5.45 12.63
C ASN A 201 1.95 -5.27 13.77
N SER A 202 1.50 -5.12 15.03
CA SER A 202 2.40 -5.11 16.19
C SER A 202 3.13 -6.44 16.33
N ARG A 203 2.41 -7.57 16.42
CA ARG A 203 3.02 -8.90 16.59
C ARG A 203 4.08 -9.21 15.54
N LEU A 204 3.80 -8.88 14.27
CA LEU A 204 4.74 -9.06 13.17
C LEU A 204 5.99 -8.19 13.34
N ARG A 205 5.88 -6.93 13.80
CA ARG A 205 7.05 -6.10 14.15
C ARG A 205 7.83 -6.69 15.32
N ASP A 206 7.14 -7.16 16.35
CA ASP A 206 7.74 -7.75 17.56
C ASP A 206 8.51 -9.04 17.21
N GLU A 207 7.97 -9.87 16.31
CA GLU A 207 8.61 -11.08 15.78
C GLU A 207 9.77 -10.77 14.82
N VAL A 208 9.65 -9.77 13.94
CA VAL A 208 10.76 -9.31 13.08
C VAL A 208 11.89 -8.72 13.93
N GLN A 209 11.60 -7.97 14.99
CA GLN A 209 12.62 -7.46 15.91
C GLN A 209 13.27 -8.58 16.71
N ARG A 210 12.49 -9.55 17.23
CA ARG A 210 13.00 -10.71 17.96
C ARG A 210 13.90 -11.60 17.10
N THR A 211 13.49 -11.89 15.87
CA THR A 211 14.30 -12.67 14.92
C THR A 211 15.54 -11.91 14.46
N GLN A 212 15.45 -10.61 14.18
CA GLN A 212 16.62 -9.78 13.89
C GLN A 212 17.61 -9.71 15.06
N ALA A 213 17.13 -9.62 16.31
CA ALA A 213 17.97 -9.67 17.50
C ALA A 213 18.65 -11.05 17.66
N SER A 214 17.91 -12.15 17.41
CA SER A 214 18.44 -13.51 17.45
C SER A 214 19.54 -13.72 16.39
N VAL A 215 19.32 -13.31 15.15
CA VAL A 215 20.34 -13.42 14.07
C VAL A 215 21.56 -12.54 14.36
N ARG A 216 21.39 -11.36 14.97
CA ARG A 216 22.52 -10.54 15.42
C ARG A 216 23.30 -11.19 16.56
N LEU A 217 22.63 -11.87 17.49
CA LEU A 217 23.30 -12.62 18.56
C LEU A 217 24.07 -13.81 17.98
N ASP A 218 23.44 -14.60 17.12
CA ASP A 218 24.00 -15.77 16.44
C ASP A 218 25.28 -15.41 15.66
N LEU A 219 25.22 -14.39 14.80
CA LEU A 219 26.40 -13.89 14.08
C LEU A 219 27.51 -13.33 14.99
N ASN A 220 27.18 -12.80 16.16
CA ASN A 220 28.19 -12.34 17.13
C ASN A 220 28.83 -13.51 17.89
N LEU A 221 28.06 -14.54 18.25
CA LEU A 221 28.57 -15.77 18.86
C LEU A 221 29.45 -16.54 17.88
N GLU A 222 29.01 -16.69 16.64
CA GLU A 222 29.77 -17.35 15.56
C GLU A 222 31.05 -16.59 15.23
N LYS A 223 31.02 -15.25 15.17
CA LYS A 223 32.23 -14.43 15.06
C LYS A 223 33.18 -14.60 16.27
N GLY A 224 32.63 -14.83 17.46
CA GLY A 224 33.39 -15.21 18.65
C GLY A 224 34.06 -16.58 18.49
N ARG A 225 33.31 -17.59 18.04
CA ARG A 225 33.80 -18.95 17.78
C ARG A 225 34.91 -18.97 16.73
N ILE A 226 34.71 -18.30 15.59
CA ILE A 226 35.72 -18.17 14.52
C ILE A 226 36.99 -17.48 15.04
N ARG A 227 36.86 -16.45 15.90
CA ARG A 227 38.01 -15.80 16.53
C ARG A 227 38.77 -16.76 17.45
N GLU A 228 38.06 -17.54 18.26
CA GLU A 228 38.71 -18.48 19.19
C GLU A 228 39.35 -19.66 18.46
N GLU A 229 38.72 -20.19 17.40
CA GLU A 229 39.31 -21.21 16.53
C GLU A 229 40.56 -20.68 15.81
N ALA A 230 40.56 -19.41 15.40
CA ALA A 230 41.75 -18.74 14.88
C ALA A 230 42.85 -18.56 15.93
N ASN A 231 42.52 -18.14 17.16
CA ASN A 231 43.47 -18.06 18.28
C ASN A 231 44.12 -19.44 18.56
N VAL A 232 43.32 -20.51 18.58
CA VAL A 232 43.79 -21.89 18.80
C VAL A 232 44.68 -22.38 17.65
N GLN A 233 44.41 -21.97 16.41
CA GLN A 233 45.31 -22.24 15.28
C GLN A 233 46.62 -21.45 15.40
N GLU A 234 46.57 -20.16 15.76
CA GLU A 234 47.76 -19.32 15.97
C GLU A 234 48.66 -19.86 17.10
N LEU A 235 48.08 -20.35 18.20
CA LEU A 235 48.81 -21.01 19.28
C LEU A 235 49.50 -22.30 18.81
N LYS A 236 48.81 -23.16 18.05
CA LYS A 236 49.39 -24.39 17.49
C LYS A 236 50.52 -24.09 16.50
N ILE A 237 50.38 -23.05 15.69
CA ILE A 237 51.44 -22.59 14.78
C ILE A 237 52.69 -22.21 15.59
N LYS A 238 52.55 -21.39 16.65
CA LYS A 238 53.67 -20.99 17.53
C LYS A 238 54.30 -22.16 18.30
N GLU A 239 53.50 -23.14 18.71
CA GLU A 239 54.02 -24.39 19.28
C GLU A 239 54.88 -25.16 18.26
N THR A 240 54.41 -25.30 17.01
CA THR A 240 55.23 -25.93 15.96
C THR A 240 56.44 -25.09 15.54
N GLU A 241 56.35 -23.77 15.55
CA GLU A 241 57.43 -22.84 15.23
C GLU A 241 58.57 -22.94 16.25
N THR A 242 58.26 -22.81 17.54
CA THR A 242 59.25 -22.98 18.63
C THR A 242 59.84 -24.40 18.67
N ARG A 243 59.06 -25.42 18.29
CA ARG A 243 59.58 -26.79 18.12
C ARG A 243 60.55 -26.90 16.94
N ILE A 244 60.27 -26.26 15.79
CA ILE A 244 61.18 -26.22 14.64
C ILE A 244 62.47 -25.47 14.99
N GLU A 245 62.40 -24.39 15.76
CA GLU A 245 63.59 -23.70 16.29
C GLU A 245 64.44 -24.62 17.19
N GLN A 246 63.81 -25.38 18.10
CA GLN A 246 64.50 -26.35 18.96
C GLN A 246 65.15 -27.48 18.14
N GLU A 247 64.42 -28.10 17.21
CA GLU A 247 64.96 -29.15 16.34
C GLU A 247 66.10 -28.61 15.45
N THR A 248 66.01 -27.34 15.00
CA THR A 248 67.08 -26.65 14.25
C THR A 248 68.32 -26.39 15.12
N ALA A 249 68.14 -25.98 16.37
CA ALA A 249 69.23 -25.76 17.31
C ALA A 249 69.98 -27.07 17.63
N VAL A 250 69.23 -28.18 17.84
CA VAL A 250 69.81 -29.51 18.01
C VAL A 250 70.54 -29.97 16.74
N LEU A 251 69.96 -29.79 15.55
CA LEU A 251 70.64 -30.11 14.29
C LEU A 251 71.94 -29.31 14.11
N ARG A 252 71.97 -28.05 14.56
CA ARG A 252 73.17 -27.21 14.55
C ARG A 252 74.24 -27.72 15.52
N GLU A 253 73.88 -28.06 16.75
CA GLU A 253 74.79 -28.67 17.73
C GLU A 253 75.41 -29.98 17.18
N ARG A 254 74.58 -30.86 16.60
CA ARG A 254 75.04 -32.09 15.95
C ARG A 254 75.99 -31.82 14.79
N LEU A 255 75.70 -30.82 13.96
CA LEU A 255 76.58 -30.41 12.85
C LEU A 255 77.93 -29.85 13.35
N GLU A 256 77.93 -29.08 14.44
CA GLU A 256 79.16 -28.55 15.04
C GLU A 256 79.99 -29.68 15.70
N ALA A 257 79.35 -30.63 16.39
CA ALA A 257 80.00 -31.84 16.91
C ALA A 257 80.60 -32.72 15.80
N VAL A 258 79.89 -32.89 14.67
CA VAL A 258 80.42 -33.61 13.49
C VAL A 258 81.64 -32.91 12.92
N LYS A 259 81.63 -31.57 12.78
CA LYS A 259 82.80 -30.79 12.32
C LYS A 259 84.02 -31.02 13.23
N PHE A 260 83.85 -30.98 14.56
CA PHE A 260 84.94 -31.27 15.51
C PHE A 260 85.48 -32.70 15.36
N SER A 261 84.60 -33.69 15.19
CA SER A 261 85.00 -35.09 14.95
C SER A 261 85.80 -35.24 13.64
N THR A 262 85.37 -34.60 12.55
CA THR A 262 86.12 -34.59 11.28
C THR A 262 87.47 -33.90 11.40
N LEU A 263 87.55 -32.78 12.13
CA LEU A 263 88.82 -32.08 12.38
C LEU A 263 89.78 -32.94 13.24
N GLN A 264 89.28 -33.63 14.26
CA GLN A 264 90.08 -34.55 15.06
C GLN A 264 90.62 -35.73 14.22
N TRP A 265 89.78 -36.30 13.34
CA TRP A 265 90.23 -37.31 12.37
C TRP A 265 91.30 -36.78 11.42
N LEU A 266 91.13 -35.56 10.89
CA LEU A 266 92.10 -34.92 10.01
C LEU A 266 93.45 -34.72 10.71
N ILE A 267 93.45 -34.21 11.94
CA ILE A 267 94.65 -34.06 12.77
C ILE A 267 95.32 -35.42 13.02
N GLY A 268 94.53 -36.46 13.34
CA GLY A 268 95.02 -37.82 13.53
C GLY A 268 95.70 -38.40 12.27
N VAL A 269 95.06 -38.24 11.10
CA VAL A 269 95.63 -38.70 9.83
C VAL A 269 96.89 -37.93 9.45
N CYS A 270 96.89 -36.59 9.55
CA CYS A 270 98.08 -35.77 9.26
C CYS A 270 99.24 -36.05 10.22
N THR A 271 98.96 -36.31 11.49
CA THR A 271 100.00 -36.69 12.48
C THR A 271 100.53 -38.10 12.19
N GLY A 272 99.65 -39.03 11.82
CA GLY A 272 100.02 -40.40 11.44
C GLY A 272 100.89 -40.46 10.18
N THR A 273 100.53 -39.71 9.12
CA THR A 273 101.35 -39.66 7.90
C THR A 273 102.68 -38.95 8.13
N ALA A 274 102.71 -37.87 8.93
CA ALA A 274 103.97 -37.23 9.33
C ALA A 274 104.87 -38.19 10.14
N ALA A 275 104.31 -38.96 11.08
CA ALA A 275 105.06 -39.95 11.85
C ALA A 275 105.60 -41.09 10.96
N LEU A 276 104.82 -41.58 9.98
CA LEU A 276 105.27 -42.57 9.01
C LEU A 276 106.37 -42.02 8.09
N LEU A 277 106.27 -40.77 7.64
CA LEU A 277 107.32 -40.12 6.84
C LEU A 277 108.63 -39.97 7.62
N LEU A 278 108.56 -39.53 8.89
CA LEU A 278 109.74 -39.45 9.77
C LEU A 278 110.33 -40.84 10.08
N GLY A 279 109.48 -41.86 10.26
CA GLY A 279 109.90 -43.24 10.45
C GLY A 279 110.60 -43.82 9.21
N ALA A 280 110.05 -43.57 8.02
CA ALA A 280 110.64 -43.98 6.74
C ALA A 280 111.97 -43.25 6.46
N TRP A 281 112.04 -41.93 6.72
CA TRP A 281 113.27 -41.15 6.61
C TRP A 281 114.37 -41.72 7.53
N ARG A 282 114.01 -42.12 8.75
CA ARG A 282 114.92 -42.76 9.72
C ARG A 282 115.31 -44.21 9.37
N LEU A 283 114.64 -44.84 8.41
CA LEU A 283 114.99 -46.17 7.87
C LEU A 283 115.79 -46.09 6.56
N LEU A 284 115.91 -44.89 5.96
CA LEU A 284 116.58 -44.63 4.70
C LEU A 284 117.94 -43.92 4.87
N MET A 285 118.23 -43.43 6.09
CA MET A 285 119.46 -42.77 6.54
C MET A 285 120.17 -43.64 7.58
#